data_AF-A0A0M0BVK8-F1
#
_entry.id   AF-A0A0M0BVK8-F1
#
_cell.length_a   1.000
_cell.length_b   1.000
_cell.length_c   1.000
_cell.angle_alpha   90.00
_cell.angle_beta   90.00
_cell.angle_gamma   90.00
#
_symmetry.space_group_name_H-M   'P 1'
#
loop_
_entity.id
_entity.type
_entity.pdbx_description
1 polymer ?
#
loop_
_entity_poly.entity_id
_entity_poly.type
_entity_poly.pdbx_seq_one_letter_code
_entity_poly.pdbx_strand_id
1 'polypeptide(L)'
;MQSVWEKPVLTFYIERFGNPEKEAFVAVKARKFVVSSNEVDTNFSCTLEEFFPIMGKLDYILSKEGKIDSYVLCWFDDTVDDFGKAFRRLTGVTFHEGIKCTTDKKGKITCNASFKAKHGKLV
;
A
#
# COMPACT_ATOMS: atom_id res chain seq x y z
N MET A 1 6.59 -17.25 -3.22
CA MET A 1 6.67 -16.51 -4.50
C MET A 1 6.83 -15.02 -4.21
N GLN A 2 7.58 -14.29 -5.03
CA GLN A 2 7.81 -12.86 -4.85
C GLN A 2 7.42 -12.09 -6.12
N SER A 3 6.70 -10.99 -5.95
CA SER A 3 6.37 -10.04 -7.02
C SER A 3 6.92 -8.67 -6.67
N VAL A 4 7.47 -7.98 -7.67
CA VAL A 4 8.15 -6.69 -7.52
C VAL A 4 7.63 -5.73 -8.58
N TRP A 5 7.24 -4.54 -8.14
CA TRP A 5 6.87 -3.43 -9.02
C TRP A 5 7.82 -2.26 -8.78
N GLU A 6 8.41 -1.75 -9.86
CA GLU A 6 9.30 -0.59 -9.83
C GLU A 6 8.50 0.67 -10.16
N LYS A 7 8.65 1.69 -9.31
CA LYS A 7 7.95 2.97 -9.41
C LYS A 7 6.41 2.89 -9.49
N PRO A 8 5.70 2.03 -8.76
CA PRO A 8 4.24 1.96 -8.84
C PRO A 8 3.56 3.19 -8.21
N VAL A 9 2.34 3.48 -8.67
CA VAL A 9 1.39 4.34 -7.94
C VAL A 9 0.46 3.45 -7.14
N LEU A 10 0.32 3.70 -5.84
CA LEU A 10 -0.60 2.95 -4.98
C LEU A 10 -1.67 3.88 -4.42
N THR A 11 -2.91 3.40 -4.40
CA THR A 11 -4.07 4.05 -3.81
C THR A 11 -4.54 3.27 -2.58
N PHE A 12 -4.89 3.99 -1.52
CA PHE A 12 -5.25 3.45 -0.22
C PHE A 12 -6.71 3.76 0.07
N TYR A 13 -7.45 2.72 0.43
CA TYR A 13 -8.84 2.79 0.84
C TYR A 13 -8.96 2.21 2.24
N ILE A 14 -9.81 2.81 3.07
CA ILE A 14 -10.20 2.20 4.34
C ILE A 14 -11.06 0.98 4.02
N GLU A 15 -10.85 -0.13 4.72
CA GLU A 15 -11.66 -1.33 4.58
C GLU A 15 -12.67 -1.43 5.72
N ARG A 16 -13.96 -1.52 5.35
CA ARG A 16 -15.08 -1.69 6.29
C ARG A 16 -15.87 -2.91 5.89
N PHE A 17 -16.05 -3.85 6.83
CA PHE A 17 -16.82 -5.08 6.62
C PHE A 17 -16.38 -5.86 5.35
N GLY A 18 -15.08 -5.89 5.07
CA GLY A 18 -14.50 -6.59 3.90
C GLY A 18 -14.64 -5.88 2.56
N ASN A 19 -15.13 -4.63 2.55
CA ASN A 19 -15.24 -3.81 1.34
C ASN A 19 -14.42 -2.52 1.48
N PRO A 20 -13.76 -2.05 0.41
CA PRO A 20 -13.14 -0.74 0.41
C PRO A 20 -14.21 0.35 0.50
N GLU A 21 -13.92 1.44 1.19
CA GLU A 21 -14.66 2.69 1.04
C GLU A 21 -14.59 3.18 -0.42
N LYS A 22 -15.57 4.00 -0.81
CA LYS A 22 -15.75 4.41 -2.22
C LYS A 22 -14.57 5.22 -2.76
N GLU A 23 -13.95 6.03 -1.93
CA GLU A 23 -12.92 6.99 -2.33
C GLU A 23 -11.58 6.63 -1.70
N ALA A 24 -10.52 6.73 -2.51
CA ALA A 24 -9.16 6.60 -2.00
C ALA A 24 -8.84 7.84 -1.17
N PHE A 25 -8.42 7.66 0.07
CA PHE A 25 -8.07 8.79 0.94
C PHE A 25 -6.60 9.20 0.80
N VAL A 26 -5.75 8.31 0.28
CA VAL A 26 -4.34 8.57 -0.04
C VAL A 26 -3.95 7.90 -1.35
N ALA A 27 -3.12 8.59 -2.13
CA ALA A 27 -2.33 7.96 -3.19
C ALA A 27 -0.84 8.29 -2.99
N VAL A 28 0.03 7.32 -3.25
CA VAL A 28 1.49 7.48 -3.11
C VAL A 28 2.20 7.02 -4.37
N LYS A 29 3.33 7.68 -4.68
CA LYS A 29 4.32 7.14 -5.61
C LYS A 29 5.43 6.51 -4.78
N ALA A 30 5.74 5.24 -5.06
CA ALA A 30 6.84 4.54 -4.40
C ALA A 30 8.04 4.41 -5.34
N ARG A 31 9.23 4.19 -4.80
CA ARG A 31 10.35 3.70 -5.60
C ARG A 31 10.16 2.24 -5.96
N LYS A 32 9.75 1.43 -4.98
CA LYS A 32 9.60 -0.02 -5.13
C LYS A 32 8.50 -0.55 -4.23
N PHE A 33 7.73 -1.49 -4.77
CA PHE A 33 6.74 -2.26 -4.01
C PHE A 33 7.03 -3.75 -4.16
N VAL A 34 7.14 -4.44 -3.03
CA VAL A 34 7.44 -5.88 -2.99
C VAL A 34 6.30 -6.58 -2.26
N VAL A 35 5.78 -7.63 -2.88
CA VAL A 35 4.79 -8.53 -2.26
C VAL A 35 5.36 -9.94 -2.27
N SER A 36 5.45 -10.55 -1.10
CA SER A 36 5.96 -11.91 -0.91
C SER A 36 4.86 -12.78 -0.30
N SER A 37 4.64 -13.95 -0.89
CA SER A 37 3.80 -15.00 -0.33
C SER A 37 4.64 -16.24 -0.02
N ASN A 38 4.40 -16.85 1.14
CA ASN A 38 4.91 -18.18 1.45
C ASN A 38 3.78 -19.20 1.21
N GLU A 39 4.09 -20.35 0.62
CA GLU A 39 3.06 -21.36 0.29
C GLU A 39 2.34 -21.94 1.54
N VAL A 40 2.93 -21.75 2.72
CA VAL A 40 2.41 -22.23 4.00
C VAL A 40 1.49 -21.22 4.69
N ASP A 41 1.65 -19.93 4.41
CA ASP A 41 0.95 -18.85 5.10
C ASP A 41 -0.08 -18.23 4.15
N THR A 42 -1.32 -18.05 4.61
CA THR A 42 -2.37 -17.45 3.78
C THR A 42 -2.18 -15.94 3.58
N ASN A 43 -1.26 -15.33 4.35
CA ASN A 43 -1.00 -13.91 4.34
C ASN A 43 0.18 -13.53 3.44
N PHE A 44 0.12 -12.31 2.91
CA PHE A 44 1.21 -11.68 2.17
C PHE A 44 2.05 -10.80 3.10
N SER A 45 3.37 -10.86 2.95
CA SER A 45 4.31 -9.92 3.54
C SER A 45 4.72 -8.90 2.50
N CYS A 46 4.58 -7.61 2.82
CA CYS A 46 4.70 -6.53 1.85
C CYS A 46 5.68 -5.46 2.34
N THR A 47 6.41 -4.88 1.40
CA THR A 47 7.32 -3.76 1.66
C THR A 47 7.10 -2.67 0.63
N LEU A 48 6.94 -1.43 1.11
CA LEU A 48 6.84 -0.23 0.29
C LEU A 48 8.01 0.69 0.60
N GLU A 49 8.89 0.87 -0.38
CA GLU A 49 10.17 1.55 -0.22
C GLU A 49 10.16 2.94 -0.83
N GLU A 50 10.72 3.91 -0.10
CA GLU A 50 10.95 5.29 -0.50
C GLU A 50 9.75 5.94 -1.20
N PHE A 51 8.59 5.89 -0.55
CA PHE A 51 7.36 6.44 -1.10
C PHE A 51 7.03 7.81 -0.53
N PHE A 52 6.24 8.58 -1.27
CA PHE A 52 5.71 9.87 -0.83
C PHE A 52 4.27 10.05 -1.31
N PRO A 53 3.41 10.72 -0.53
CA PRO A 53 2.04 10.99 -0.94
C PRO A 53 2.03 11.95 -2.13
N ILE A 54 1.24 11.60 -3.15
CA ILE A 54 0.92 12.45 -4.30
C ILE A 54 -0.51 13.00 -4.21
N MET A 55 -1.35 12.38 -3.36
CA MET A 55 -2.70 12.83 -3.02
C MET A 55 -3.03 12.42 -1.58
N GLY A 56 -3.76 13.27 -0.86
CA GLY A 56 -4.17 13.00 0.51
C GLY A 56 -3.01 13.11 1.52
N LYS A 57 -3.27 12.69 2.76
CA LYS A 57 -2.28 12.69 3.85
C LYS A 57 -2.25 11.36 4.57
N LEU A 58 -1.06 10.93 4.97
CA LEU A 58 -0.85 9.69 5.73
C LEU A 58 -1.27 9.81 7.20
N ASP A 59 -1.64 11.01 7.67
CA ASP A 59 -1.97 11.34 9.06
C ASP A 59 -2.96 10.34 9.67
N TYR A 60 -3.95 9.89 8.90
CA TYR A 60 -4.93 8.91 9.37
C TYR A 60 -4.31 7.53 9.67
N ILE A 61 -3.52 6.98 8.74
CA ILE A 61 -2.85 5.68 8.93
C ILE A 61 -1.88 5.76 10.12
N LEU A 62 -1.30 6.93 10.34
CA LEU A 62 -0.37 7.20 11.43
C LEU A 62 -1.07 7.42 12.79
N SER A 63 -2.38 7.68 12.80
CA SER A 63 -3.17 7.93 14.01
C SER A 63 -3.38 6.65 14.83
N LYS A 64 -3.90 6.78 16.05
CA LYS A 64 -4.21 5.62 16.90
C LYS A 64 -5.33 4.77 16.28
N GLU A 65 -6.31 5.46 15.68
CA GLU A 65 -7.47 4.88 15.02
C GLU A 65 -7.06 4.15 13.74
N GLY A 66 -6.24 4.77 12.88
CA GLY A 66 -5.81 4.11 11.64
C GLY A 66 -4.94 2.86 11.87
N LYS A 67 -4.11 2.83 12.93
CA LYS A 67 -3.27 1.66 13.23
C LYS A 67 -4.04 0.37 13.52
N ILE A 68 -5.29 0.48 13.97
CA ILE A 68 -6.14 -0.69 14.24
C ILE A 68 -7.08 -1.03 13.08
N ASP A 69 -7.13 -0.17 12.06
CA ASP A 69 -7.95 -0.39 10.89
C ASP A 69 -7.30 -1.33 9.87
N SER A 70 -8.13 -1.81 8.96
CA SER A 70 -7.71 -2.56 7.78
C SER A 70 -7.87 -1.71 6.53
N TYR A 71 -7.05 -1.99 5.53
CA TYR A 71 -7.02 -1.22 4.29
C TYR A 71 -7.08 -2.11 3.06
N VAL A 72 -7.55 -1.52 1.97
CA VAL A 72 -7.38 -2.04 0.63
C VAL A 72 -6.37 -1.18 -0.10
N LEU A 73 -5.34 -1.82 -0.65
CA LEU A 73 -4.33 -1.16 -1.48
C LEU A 73 -4.50 -1.65 -2.91
N CYS A 74 -4.69 -0.72 -3.84
CA CYS A 74 -4.64 -0.99 -5.28
C CYS A 74 -3.42 -0.30 -5.86
N TRP A 75 -2.84 -0.84 -6.94
CA TRP A 75 -1.70 -0.19 -7.58
C TRP A 75 -1.68 -0.35 -9.08
N PHE A 76 -1.00 0.61 -9.69
CA PHE A 76 -0.83 0.75 -11.12
C PHE A 76 0.65 0.70 -11.46
N ASP A 77 0.97 -0.06 -12.49
CA ASP A 77 2.28 -0.12 -13.11
C ASP A 77 2.20 0.60 -14.47
N ASP A 78 2.97 1.68 -14.61
CA ASP A 78 2.98 2.52 -15.81
C ASP A 78 3.43 1.75 -17.07
N THR A 79 3.99 0.53 -16.91
CA THR A 79 4.41 -0.33 -18.02
C THR A 79 3.31 -1.25 -18.56
N VAL A 80 2.11 -1.26 -17.94
CA VAL A 80 1.01 -2.17 -18.29
C VAL A 80 -0.32 -1.42 -18.34
N ASP A 81 -1.22 -1.80 -19.25
CA ASP A 81 -2.59 -1.28 -19.25
C ASP A 81 -3.42 -1.91 -18.12
N ASP A 82 -3.28 -1.33 -16.93
CA ASP A 82 -4.01 -1.74 -15.73
C ASP A 82 -5.46 -1.24 -15.71
N PHE A 83 -5.88 -0.35 -16.62
CA PHE A 83 -7.28 0.04 -16.75
C PHE A 83 -8.11 -1.02 -17.48
N GLY A 84 -7.49 -1.73 -18.44
CA GLY A 84 -8.11 -2.86 -19.14
C GLY A 84 -8.13 -4.18 -18.35
N LYS A 85 -7.27 -4.33 -17.33
CA LYS A 85 -7.14 -5.55 -16.52
C LYS A 85 -7.55 -5.25 -15.08
N ALA A 86 -8.60 -5.90 -14.59
CA ALA A 86 -9.14 -5.66 -13.25
C ALA A 86 -8.04 -5.51 -12.19
N PHE A 87 -8.00 -4.36 -11.52
CA PHE A 87 -6.86 -3.83 -10.78
C PHE A 87 -6.22 -4.81 -9.80
N ARG A 88 -4.88 -4.81 -9.78
CA ARG A 88 -4.10 -5.49 -8.73
C ARG A 88 -4.46 -4.88 -7.38
N ARG A 89 -4.73 -5.73 -6.41
CA ARG A 89 -5.16 -5.29 -5.08
C ARG A 89 -4.74 -6.23 -3.96
N LEU A 90 -4.50 -5.64 -2.79
CA LEU A 90 -4.37 -6.32 -1.52
C LEU A 90 -5.54 -5.91 -0.62
N THR A 91 -6.10 -6.86 0.13
CA THR A 91 -7.15 -6.60 1.12
C THR A 91 -6.76 -7.16 2.49
N GLY A 92 -7.38 -6.64 3.55
CA GLY A 92 -6.99 -6.92 4.92
C GLY A 92 -5.60 -6.41 5.23
N VAL A 93 -5.20 -5.27 4.65
CA VAL A 93 -3.87 -4.68 4.84
C VAL A 93 -3.78 -4.05 6.22
N THR A 94 -2.72 -4.39 6.98
CA THR A 94 -2.45 -3.81 8.31
C THR A 94 -1.00 -3.34 8.45
N PHE A 95 -0.81 -2.13 8.96
CA PHE A 95 0.50 -1.49 9.18
C PHE A 95 0.95 -1.63 10.64
N HIS A 96 1.23 -2.86 11.10
CA HIS A 96 1.57 -3.12 12.51
C HIS A 96 2.80 -2.35 13.00
N GLU A 97 3.86 -2.26 12.19
CA GLU A 97 5.06 -1.48 12.51
C GLU A 97 4.89 0.03 12.24
N GLY A 98 3.75 0.41 11.66
CA GLY A 98 3.47 1.76 11.18
C GLY A 98 4.22 2.13 9.91
N ILE A 99 4.06 3.38 9.50
CA ILE A 99 4.80 3.99 8.38
C ILE A 99 5.89 4.88 8.98
N LYS A 100 7.14 4.68 8.55
CA LYS A 100 8.29 5.47 8.99
C LYS A 100 8.61 6.53 7.95
N CYS A 101 8.43 7.80 8.29
CA CYS A 101 8.73 8.92 7.41
C CYS A 101 9.93 9.72 7.91
N THR A 102 10.74 10.19 6.97
CA THR A 102 11.87 11.09 7.20
C THR A 102 11.71 12.33 6.34
N THR A 103 12.16 13.47 6.84
CA THR A 103 12.11 14.74 6.14
C THR A 103 13.54 15.21 5.88
N ASP A 104 13.87 15.52 4.62
CA ASP A 104 15.18 16.03 4.27
C ASP A 104 15.35 17.53 4.58
N LYS A 105 16.56 18.06 4.35
CA LYS A 105 16.87 19.49 4.58
C LYS A 105 16.04 20.45 3.73
N LYS A 106 15.39 19.98 2.66
CA LYS A 106 14.53 20.76 1.77
C LYS A 106 13.04 20.61 2.11
N GLY A 107 12.71 19.88 3.18
CA GLY A 107 11.32 19.62 3.57
C GLY A 107 10.66 18.48 2.79
N LYS A 108 11.40 17.72 1.97
CA LYS A 108 10.85 16.59 1.23
C LYS A 108 10.64 15.41 2.18
N ILE A 109 9.41 14.89 2.22
CA ILE A 109 9.05 13.71 3.01
C ILE A 109 9.28 12.45 2.17
N THR A 110 9.95 11.45 2.75
CA THR A 110 10.10 10.11 2.19
C THR A 110 9.78 9.08 3.27
N CYS A 111 8.91 8.13 2.94
CA CYS A 111 8.39 7.13 3.86
C CYS A 111 8.75 5.71 3.43
N ASN A 112 8.77 4.80 4.41
CA ASN A 112 8.94 3.37 4.23
C ASN A 112 7.94 2.61 5.10
N ALA A 113 7.46 1.47 4.61
CA ALA A 113 6.50 0.66 5.35
C ALA A 113 6.74 -0.83 5.10
N SER A 114 6.64 -1.61 6.18
CA SER A 114 6.53 -3.07 6.15
C SER A 114 5.16 -3.43 6.71
N PHE A 115 4.38 -4.22 5.97
CA PHE A 115 2.99 -4.50 6.32
C PHE A 115 2.56 -5.90 5.87
N LYS A 116 1.42 -6.35 6.39
CA LYS A 116 0.80 -7.62 6.00
C LYS A 116 -0.50 -7.38 5.26
N ALA A 117 -0.89 -8.32 4.41
CA ALA A 117 -2.21 -8.38 3.81
C ALA A 117 -2.78 -9.78 3.90
N LYS A 118 -4.11 -9.91 4.06
CA LYS A 118 -4.78 -11.21 4.15
C LYS A 118 -5.00 -11.86 2.79
N HIS A 119 -5.32 -11.05 1.77
CA HIS A 119 -5.61 -11.54 0.43
C HIS A 119 -4.98 -10.63 -0.63
N GLY A 120 -4.75 -11.18 -1.82
CA GLY A 120 -4.11 -10.47 -2.90
C GLY A 120 -4.51 -10.99 -4.27
N LYS A 121 -4.78 -10.05 -5.18
CA LYS A 121 -4.85 -10.28 -6.62
C LYS A 121 -3.63 -9.58 -7.23
N LEU A 122 -2.63 -10.36 -7.65
CA LEU A 122 -1.34 -9.85 -8.14
C LEU A 122 -1.24 -9.78 -9.68
N VAL A 123 -2.22 -10.36 -10.39
CA VAL A 123 -2.25 -10.49 -11.86
C VAL A 123 -3.58 -10.01 -12.41
#